data_AF-A0A7R9Z7V4-F1
#
_entry.id   AF-A0A7R9Z7V4-F1
#
_cell.length_a   1.000
_cell.length_b   1.000
_cell.length_c   1.000
_cell.angle_alpha   90.00
_cell.angle_beta   90.00
_cell.angle_gamma   90.00
#
_symmetry.space_group_name_H-M   'P 1'
#
loop_
_entity.id
_entity.type
_entity.pdbx_description
1 polymer ?
#
loop_
_entity_poly.entity_id
_entity_poly.type
_entity_poly.pdbx_seq_one_letter_code
_entity_poly.pdbx_strand_id
1 'polypeptide(L)'
;VYSLDISGLRDDGAVVYINGHEVFRSNMPSGPIDCSTFAANGVGGSSETTFYTKVNVGGDVLVPGANIMAVEIHQATLTSSDLSFNAVVTAHILGSDKVILSPLEAEWSYSDDGTAHDYAGWEA
;
A
#
# COMPACT_ATOMS: atom_id res chain seq x y z
N VAL A 1 -12.31 -15.63 -10.67
CA VAL A 1 -12.12 -14.84 -9.44
C VAL A 1 -10.64 -14.73 -9.21
N TYR A 2 -10.13 -13.52 -9.34
CA TYR A 2 -8.77 -13.17 -8.95
C TYR A 2 -8.87 -12.41 -7.63
N SER A 3 -7.94 -12.65 -6.72
CA SER A 3 -7.84 -11.85 -5.51
C SER A 3 -6.39 -11.69 -5.08
N LEU A 4 -6.12 -10.66 -4.30
CA LEU A 4 -4.83 -10.41 -3.69
C LEU A 4 -4.95 -10.46 -2.17
N ASP A 5 -3.98 -11.08 -1.52
CA ASP A 5 -3.72 -10.89 -0.11
C ASP A 5 -2.50 -9.98 0.01
N ILE A 6 -2.67 -8.82 0.65
CA ILE A 6 -1.65 -7.78 0.79
C ILE A 6 -1.30 -7.66 2.27
N SER A 7 -0.02 -7.84 2.59
CA SER A 7 0.51 -7.68 3.95
C SER A 7 1.57 -6.60 3.94
N GLY A 8 1.42 -5.56 4.76
CA GLY A 8 2.30 -4.39 4.74
C GLY A 8 2.78 -3.97 6.12
N LEU A 9 4.06 -3.60 6.20
CA LEU A 9 4.68 -2.86 7.30
C LEU A 9 4.78 -1.40 6.87
N ARG A 10 4.46 -0.49 7.78
CA ARG A 10 4.38 0.96 7.53
C ARG A 10 4.76 1.74 8.77
N ASP A 11 5.27 2.93 8.54
CA ASP A 11 5.55 3.94 9.54
C ASP A 11 5.26 5.34 8.95
N ASP A 12 4.18 6.04 9.32
CA ASP A 12 3.21 5.74 10.39
C ASP A 12 1.91 5.10 9.85
N GLY A 13 1.44 5.58 8.71
CA GLY A 13 0.22 5.18 8.03
C GLY A 13 0.49 4.79 6.59
N ALA A 14 -0.40 3.97 6.03
CA ALA A 14 -0.29 3.56 4.63
C ALA A 14 -1.66 3.48 3.95
N VAL A 15 -1.68 3.80 2.66
CA VAL A 15 -2.84 3.63 1.79
C VAL A 15 -2.39 2.89 0.55
N VAL A 16 -3.11 1.84 0.20
CA VAL A 16 -2.79 0.94 -0.90
C VAL A 16 -3.81 1.12 -2.01
N TYR A 17 -3.31 1.31 -3.21
CA TYR A 17 -4.10 1.46 -4.43
C TYR A 17 -3.78 0.33 -5.41
N ILE A 18 -4.81 -0.13 -6.12
CA ILE A 18 -4.69 -1.04 -7.26
C ILE A 18 -5.37 -0.37 -8.45
N ASN A 19 -4.61 -0.16 -9.53
CA ASN A 19 -5.08 0.55 -10.73
C ASN A 19 -5.74 1.91 -10.41
N GLY A 20 -5.17 2.65 -9.44
CA GLY A 20 -5.70 3.95 -8.98
C GLY A 20 -6.90 3.88 -8.02
N HIS A 21 -7.41 2.68 -7.72
CA HIS A 21 -8.48 2.53 -6.74
C HIS A 21 -7.91 2.20 -5.37
N GLU A 22 -8.30 2.97 -4.35
CA GLU A 22 -7.97 2.61 -2.97
C GLU A 22 -8.63 1.29 -2.60
N VAL A 23 -7.83 0.36 -2.10
CA VAL A 23 -8.30 -0.98 -1.71
C VAL A 23 -8.07 -1.30 -0.24
N PHE A 24 -7.16 -0.59 0.41
CA PHE A 24 -6.81 -0.78 1.81
C PHE A 24 -6.12 0.46 2.38
N ARG A 25 -6.45 0.83 3.62
CA ARG A 25 -5.69 1.80 4.42
C ARG A 25 -5.39 1.24 5.81
N SER A 26 -4.22 1.56 6.35
CA SER A 26 -3.75 1.18 7.69
C SER A 26 -3.32 2.44 8.44
N ASN A 27 -3.82 2.62 9.66
CA ASN A 27 -3.52 3.78 10.52
C ASN A 27 -3.77 5.15 9.85
N MET A 28 -4.83 5.26 9.06
CA MET A 28 -5.24 6.49 8.38
C MET A 28 -6.65 6.91 8.82
N PRO A 29 -6.97 8.21 8.86
CA PRO A 29 -8.33 8.69 9.14
C PRO A 29 -9.32 8.15 8.09
N SER A 30 -10.61 8.15 8.42
CA SER A 30 -11.67 7.85 7.45
C SER A 30 -12.00 9.09 6.60
N GLY A 31 -12.61 8.86 5.45
CA GLY A 31 -13.03 9.92 4.52
C GLY A 31 -11.96 10.26 3.48
N PRO A 32 -12.15 11.38 2.76
CA PRO A 32 -11.18 11.88 1.79
C PRO A 32 -9.84 12.15 2.45
N ILE A 33 -8.77 11.78 1.75
CA ILE A 33 -7.39 12.01 2.15
C ILE A 33 -6.65 12.65 0.97
N ASP A 34 -5.54 13.31 1.28
CA ASP A 34 -4.57 13.81 0.31
C ASP A 34 -3.15 13.63 0.87
N CYS A 35 -2.13 14.01 0.10
CA CYS A 35 -0.73 13.93 0.51
C CYS A 35 -0.39 14.71 1.80
N SER A 36 -1.23 15.66 2.22
CA SER A 36 -1.05 16.44 3.44
C SER A 36 -1.75 15.83 4.66
N THR A 37 -2.53 14.78 4.45
CA THR A 37 -3.27 14.10 5.51
C THR A 37 -2.33 13.27 6.38
N PHE A 38 -2.35 13.50 7.70
CA PHE A 38 -1.55 12.73 8.64
C PHE A 38 -2.13 11.34 8.93
N ALA A 39 -1.25 10.41 9.28
CA ALA A 39 -1.63 9.16 9.92
C ALA A 39 -2.37 9.42 11.24
N ALA A 40 -3.25 8.50 11.62
CA ALA A 40 -4.13 8.67 12.78
C ALA A 40 -3.34 8.70 14.10
N ASN A 41 -2.23 7.97 14.19
CA ASN A 41 -1.36 7.92 15.36
C ASN A 41 0.09 7.70 14.93
N GLY A 42 1.05 8.14 15.75
CA GLY A 42 2.44 7.71 15.62
C GLY A 42 2.59 6.22 15.92
N VAL A 43 3.43 5.54 15.16
CA VAL A 43 3.82 4.14 15.27
C VAL A 43 5.22 4.11 15.89
N GLY A 44 5.46 3.10 16.72
CA GLY A 44 6.74 2.93 17.39
C GLY A 44 6.91 1.53 17.96
N GLY A 45 8.15 1.09 18.16
CA GLY A 45 8.47 -0.18 18.82
C GLY A 45 7.95 -1.39 18.05
N SER A 46 7.17 -2.26 18.68
CA SER A 46 6.69 -3.48 17.99
C SER A 46 5.74 -3.18 16.82
N SER A 47 5.12 -2.00 16.80
CA SER A 47 4.19 -1.63 15.72
C SER A 47 4.90 -1.26 14.42
N GLU A 48 6.19 -0.88 14.48
CA GLU A 48 7.06 -0.63 13.30
C GLU A 48 7.50 -1.95 12.64
N THR A 49 7.40 -3.07 13.35
CA THR A 49 7.79 -4.40 12.84
C THR A 49 6.59 -5.31 12.55
N THR A 50 5.37 -4.80 12.76
CA THR A 50 4.14 -5.55 12.56
C THR A 50 3.66 -5.43 11.11
N PHE A 51 3.41 -6.58 10.49
CA PHE A 51 2.74 -6.65 9.19
C PHE A 51 1.22 -6.63 9.36
N TYR A 52 0.55 -5.74 8.63
CA TYR A 52 -0.89 -5.60 8.60
C TYR A 52 -1.43 -6.21 7.31
N THR A 53 -2.26 -7.25 7.44
CA THR A 53 -2.75 -8.02 6.30
C THR A 53 -4.19 -7.68 5.96
N LYS A 54 -4.45 -7.40 4.69
CA LYS A 54 -5.76 -7.36 4.07
C LYS A 54 -5.87 -8.51 3.07
N VAL A 55 -6.90 -9.34 3.23
CA VAL A 55 -7.15 -10.50 2.37
C VAL A 55 -8.27 -10.24 1.37
N ASN A 56 -8.27 -10.99 0.27
CA ASN A 56 -9.29 -10.97 -0.78
C ASN A 56 -9.54 -9.59 -1.40
N VAL A 57 -8.44 -8.89 -1.69
CA VAL A 57 -8.42 -7.55 -2.26
C VAL A 57 -8.48 -7.61 -3.78
N GLY A 58 -9.00 -6.56 -4.40
CA GLY A 58 -8.81 -6.36 -5.84
C GLY A 58 -9.82 -7.06 -6.74
N GLY A 59 -10.74 -7.88 -6.22
CA GLY A 59 -11.67 -8.67 -7.05
C GLY A 59 -12.42 -7.86 -8.12
N ASP A 60 -12.79 -6.62 -7.80
CA ASP A 60 -13.55 -5.74 -8.69
C ASP A 60 -12.68 -4.73 -9.47
N VAL A 61 -11.42 -4.56 -9.09
CA VAL A 61 -10.50 -3.55 -9.68
C VAL A 61 -9.32 -4.17 -10.43
N LEU A 62 -9.12 -5.48 -10.30
CA LEU A 62 -8.13 -6.24 -11.08
C LEU A 62 -8.62 -6.43 -12.52
N VAL A 63 -7.72 -6.19 -13.45
CA VAL A 63 -7.94 -6.41 -14.89
C VAL A 63 -7.08 -7.57 -15.41
N PRO A 64 -7.50 -8.26 -16.48
CA PRO A 64 -6.64 -9.23 -17.14
C PRO A 64 -5.33 -8.57 -17.62
N GLY A 65 -4.19 -9.17 -17.25
CA GLY A 65 -2.87 -8.67 -17.63
C GLY A 65 -2.16 -7.90 -16.51
N ALA A 66 -1.42 -6.86 -16.87
CA ALA A 66 -0.68 -6.04 -15.91
C ALA A 66 -1.64 -5.24 -15.02
N ASN A 67 -1.36 -5.22 -13.73
CA ASN A 67 -2.04 -4.39 -12.74
C ASN A 67 -0.96 -3.59 -12.01
N ILE A 68 -1.26 -2.33 -11.71
CA ILE A 68 -0.34 -1.46 -10.98
C ILE A 68 -0.79 -1.41 -9.53
N MET A 69 0.15 -1.65 -8.63
CA MET A 69 -0.03 -1.42 -7.21
C MET A 69 0.79 -0.22 -6.79
N ALA A 70 0.17 0.69 -6.05
CA ALA A 70 0.83 1.84 -5.47
C ALA A 70 0.54 1.91 -3.98
N VAL A 71 1.47 2.51 -3.24
CA VAL A 71 1.33 2.72 -1.80
C VAL A 71 1.76 4.13 -1.45
N GLU A 72 0.89 4.85 -0.74
CA GLU A 72 1.23 6.12 -0.11
C GLU A 72 1.56 5.88 1.36
N ILE A 73 2.66 6.46 1.84
CA ILE A 73 3.07 6.44 3.24
C ILE A 73 2.82 7.82 3.85
N HIS A 74 2.16 7.85 5.00
CA HIS A 74 1.80 9.07 5.69
C HIS A 74 2.43 9.07 7.07
N GLN A 75 3.10 10.16 7.42
CA GLN A 75 3.61 10.39 8.76
C GLN A 75 2.45 10.85 9.68
N ALA A 76 2.57 10.65 10.98
CA ALA A 76 1.63 11.15 11.99
C ALA A 76 1.98 12.58 12.42
N THR A 77 3.22 13.02 12.18
CA THR A 77 3.70 14.36 12.53
C THR A 77 4.66 14.91 11.46
N LEU A 78 4.78 16.24 11.38
CA LEU A 78 5.74 16.91 10.48
C LEU A 78 7.21 16.70 10.86
N THR A 79 7.48 16.26 12.09
CA THR A 79 8.83 16.17 12.65
C THR A 79 9.32 14.72 12.74
N SER A 80 8.66 13.78 12.07
CA SER A 80 9.14 12.41 11.99
C SER A 80 10.55 12.37 11.38
N SER A 81 11.40 11.52 11.93
CA SER A 81 12.83 11.46 11.59
C SER A 81 13.19 10.32 10.63
N ASP A 82 12.24 9.42 10.39
CA ASP A 82 12.43 8.16 9.69
C ASP A 82 11.19 7.76 8.87
N LEU A 83 11.40 6.77 8.01
CA LEU A 83 10.37 6.18 7.15
C LEU A 83 10.75 4.73 6.91
N SER A 84 9.79 3.83 7.09
CA SER A 84 9.95 2.43 6.74
C SER A 84 8.71 1.87 6.05
N PHE A 85 8.94 1.03 5.05
CA PHE A 85 7.90 0.34 4.31
C PHE A 85 8.38 -1.04 3.88
N ASN A 86 7.50 -2.03 3.98
CA ASN A 86 7.69 -3.34 3.38
C ASN A 86 6.32 -3.91 3.01
N ALA A 87 6.23 -4.65 1.92
CA ALA A 87 5.00 -5.31 1.52
C ALA A 87 5.24 -6.69 0.92
N VAL A 88 4.30 -7.58 1.21
CA VAL A 88 4.18 -8.90 0.61
C VAL A 88 2.81 -8.98 -0.04
N VAL A 89 2.77 -9.40 -1.30
CA VAL A 89 1.53 -9.60 -2.05
C VAL A 89 1.45 -11.04 -2.50
N THR A 90 0.31 -11.68 -2.26
CA THR A 90 -0.01 -13.02 -2.76
C THR A 90 -1.18 -12.91 -3.71
N ALA A 91 -1.05 -13.46 -4.92
CA ALA A 91 -2.12 -13.48 -5.90
C ALA A 91 -2.79 -14.85 -5.94
N HIS A 92 -4.11 -14.85 -5.84
CA HIS A 92 -4.95 -16.02 -5.98
C HIS A 92 -5.60 -15.97 -7.36
N ILE A 93 -5.26 -16.94 -8.21
CA ILE A 93 -5.80 -17.10 -9.55
C ILE A 93 -6.61 -18.39 -9.55
N LEU A 94 -7.81 -18.39 -10.17
CA LEU A 94 -8.61 -19.62 -10.26
C LEU A 94 -7.78 -20.81 -10.74
N GLY A 95 -7.72 -21.87 -9.93
CA GLY A 95 -7.03 -23.12 -10.25
C GLY A 95 -5.55 -23.18 -9.86
N SER A 96 -4.95 -22.10 -9.34
CA SER A 96 -3.58 -22.12 -8.79
C SER A 96 -3.31 -20.92 -7.86
N ASP A 97 -2.80 -21.17 -6.66
CA ASP A 97 -2.17 -20.12 -5.87
C ASP A 97 -0.81 -19.80 -6.50
N LYS A 98 -0.67 -18.61 -7.07
CA LYS A 98 0.61 -18.13 -7.59
C LYS A 98 1.04 -16.95 -6.74
N VAL A 99 2.04 -17.15 -5.90
CA VAL A 99 2.68 -16.04 -5.20
C VAL A 99 3.42 -15.21 -6.27
N ILE A 100 2.80 -14.11 -6.71
CA ILE A 100 3.50 -13.07 -7.46
C ILE A 100 4.13 -12.17 -6.40
N LEU A 101 5.32 -12.57 -5.97
CA LEU A 101 6.14 -11.80 -5.05
C LEU A 101 6.52 -10.48 -5.73
N SER A 102 6.34 -9.36 -5.02
CA SER A 102 7.47 -8.47 -4.81
C SER A 102 8.46 -9.25 -3.94
N PRO A 103 9.54 -9.84 -4.49
CA PRO A 103 10.53 -10.43 -3.61
C PRO A 103 11.07 -9.32 -2.71
N LEU A 104 11.58 -9.70 -1.54
CA LEU A 104 12.64 -8.91 -0.91
C LEU A 104 13.60 -8.49 -2.05
N GLU A 105 13.76 -7.18 -2.29
CA GLU A 105 14.48 -6.56 -3.45
C GLU A 105 13.64 -6.14 -4.69
N ALA A 106 12.30 -6.09 -4.64
CA ALA A 106 11.54 -5.41 -5.69
C ALA A 106 11.90 -3.91 -5.73
N GLU A 107 12.31 -3.40 -6.91
CA GLU A 107 12.55 -1.97 -7.10
C GLU A 107 11.22 -1.22 -7.11
N TRP A 108 10.92 -0.50 -6.03
CA TRP A 108 9.81 0.44 -5.98
C TRP A 108 10.28 1.78 -6.53
N SER A 109 9.63 2.26 -7.59
CA SER A 109 9.66 3.68 -7.93
C SER A 109 9.00 4.46 -6.78
N TYR A 110 9.67 5.51 -6.30
CA TYR A 110 9.16 6.37 -5.23
C TYR A 110 9.24 7.85 -5.61
N SER A 111 8.29 8.63 -5.10
CA SER A 111 8.26 10.09 -5.19
C SER A 111 7.96 10.66 -3.81
N ASP A 112 8.67 11.74 -3.46
CA ASP A 112 8.42 12.55 -2.27
C ASP A 112 8.45 14.04 -2.68
N ASP A 113 7.66 14.37 -3.70
CA ASP A 113 7.51 15.75 -4.20
C ASP A 113 6.32 16.49 -3.57
N GLY A 114 5.66 15.85 -2.60
CA GLY A 114 4.46 16.37 -1.95
C GLY A 114 3.24 16.43 -2.85
N THR A 115 3.23 15.73 -3.99
CA THR A 115 2.06 15.60 -4.85
C THR A 115 1.36 14.27 -4.64
N ALA A 116 0.03 14.32 -4.57
CA ALA A 116 -0.79 13.13 -4.51
C ALA A 116 -0.90 12.54 -5.94
N HIS A 117 -0.49 11.29 -6.11
CA HIS A 117 -0.48 10.58 -7.40
C HIS A 117 -1.68 9.64 -7.56
N ASP A 118 -2.60 9.64 -6.59
CA ASP A 118 -3.92 9.02 -6.58
C ASP A 118 -4.76 9.28 -7.85
N TYR A 119 -4.45 10.31 -8.66
CA TYR A 119 -5.09 10.58 -9.96
C TYR A 119 -4.17 10.57 -11.18
N ALA A 120 -2.86 10.54 -10.98
CA ALA A 120 -1.88 10.50 -12.06
C ALA A 120 -1.54 9.03 -12.28
N GLY A 121 -2.07 8.41 -13.34
CA GLY A 121 -1.83 7.00 -13.66
C GLY A 121 -0.39 6.60 -13.34
N TRP A 122 -0.25 5.72 -12.34
CA TRP A 122 1.03 5.26 -11.85
C TRP A 122 1.75 4.52 -12.98
N GLU A 123 2.61 5.21 -13.73
CA GLU A 123 3.41 4.60 -14.78
C GLU A 123 4.65 3.96 -14.13
N ALA A 124 4.99 2.74 -14.56
CA ALA A 124 6.13 1.98 -14.08
C ALA A 124 7.46 2.63 -14.44
#